data_AF-A0A958LMY5-F1
#
_entry.id   AF-A0A958LMY5-F1
#
_cell.length_a   1.000
_cell.length_b   1.000
_cell.length_c   1.000
_cell.angle_alpha   90.00
_cell.angle_beta   90.00
_cell.angle_gamma   90.00
#
_symmetry.space_group_name_H-M   'P 1'
#
loop_
_entity.id
_entity.type
_entity.pdbx_description
1 polymer ?
#
loop_
_entity_poly.entity_id
_entity_poly.type
_entity_poly.pdbx_seq_one_letter_code
_entity_poly.pdbx_strand_id
1 'polypeptide(L)'
;MVNVRRTGGWIGALVFVLLSAGLAEGAKHRQTYVLCRNKKIVRTIRVEVESGDTQSCETLYTKGGVDRSVGSGINNSSCMRVMNNIKGNLEAASWTCKDITAKSDITEAVLTEAD
;
A
#
# COMPACT_ATOMS: atom_id res chain seq x y z
N MET A 1 39.60 -33.79 -12.29
CA MET A 1 40.22 -33.42 -13.58
C MET A 1 39.37 -34.03 -14.69
N VAL A 2 38.39 -33.30 -15.21
CA VAL A 2 37.47 -33.80 -16.25
C VAL A 2 37.98 -33.31 -17.60
N ASN A 3 38.24 -34.28 -18.46
CA ASN A 3 38.99 -34.17 -19.70
C ASN A 3 38.10 -33.60 -20.81
N VAL A 4 38.44 -32.42 -21.35
CA VAL A 4 37.73 -31.78 -22.46
C VAL A 4 38.24 -32.36 -23.77
N ARG A 5 37.39 -33.08 -24.52
CA ARG A 5 37.65 -33.41 -25.94
C ARG A 5 36.86 -32.50 -26.86
N ARG A 6 37.60 -31.95 -27.83
CA ARG A 6 37.23 -30.96 -28.84
C ARG A 6 36.31 -31.52 -29.94
N THR A 7 35.40 -30.63 -30.35
CA THR A 7 34.96 -30.27 -31.73
C THR A 7 34.30 -31.29 -32.64
N GLY A 8 33.12 -30.89 -33.12
CA GLY A 8 32.70 -31.11 -34.52
C GLY A 8 31.26 -31.58 -34.64
N GLY A 9 30.39 -30.76 -35.24
CA GLY A 9 29.11 -31.26 -35.78
C GLY A 9 27.89 -30.36 -35.63
N TRP A 10 27.73 -29.43 -36.57
CA TRP A 10 26.51 -29.24 -37.36
C TRP A 10 25.18 -28.97 -36.63
N ILE A 11 24.83 -27.67 -36.60
CA ILE A 11 23.58 -27.09 -37.12
C ILE A 11 22.36 -28.01 -37.05
N GLY A 12 21.51 -27.84 -36.04
CA GLY A 12 20.18 -28.42 -36.01
C GLY A 12 19.55 -28.36 -34.63
N ALA A 13 18.37 -27.74 -34.54
CA ALA A 13 17.56 -27.49 -33.34
C ALA A 13 18.10 -26.33 -32.48
N LEU A 14 17.61 -25.09 -32.59
CA LEU A 14 16.21 -24.73 -32.38
C LEU A 14 15.64 -25.43 -31.13
N VAL A 15 16.38 -25.36 -30.02
CA VAL A 15 15.87 -25.70 -28.68
C VAL A 15 16.07 -24.50 -27.78
N PHE A 16 15.05 -23.62 -27.78
CA PHE A 16 14.43 -23.09 -26.57
C PHE A 16 15.40 -22.84 -25.39
N VAL A 17 16.31 -21.87 -25.52
CA VAL A 17 16.90 -21.26 -24.33
C VAL A 17 15.85 -20.30 -23.76
N LEU A 18 15.10 -20.85 -22.82
CA LEU A 18 14.08 -20.22 -21.99
C LEU A 18 14.55 -18.85 -21.49
N LEU A 19 13.91 -17.81 -22.03
CA LEU A 19 13.93 -16.45 -21.49
C LEU A 19 13.12 -16.45 -20.19
N SER A 20 13.79 -16.65 -19.05
CA SER A 20 13.20 -16.49 -17.73
C SER A 20 13.00 -15.00 -17.42
N ALA A 21 11.89 -14.45 -17.92
CA ALA A 21 11.35 -13.19 -17.43
C ALA A 21 10.81 -13.42 -16.01
N GLY A 22 11.62 -13.10 -15.00
CA GLY A 22 11.14 -13.00 -13.63
C GLY A 22 10.16 -11.84 -13.53
N LEU A 23 8.87 -12.12 -13.34
CA LEU A 23 7.94 -11.10 -12.86
C LEU A 23 8.35 -10.79 -11.42
N ALA A 24 8.85 -9.57 -11.21
CA ALA A 24 8.88 -8.99 -9.89
C ALA A 24 7.44 -8.63 -9.53
N GLU A 25 6.74 -9.52 -8.82
CA GLU A 25 5.53 -9.15 -8.10
C GLU A 25 5.91 -8.10 -7.05
N GLY A 26 5.76 -6.82 -7.40
CA GLY A 26 5.79 -5.73 -6.43
C GLY A 26 4.71 -6.02 -5.39
N ALA A 27 5.13 -6.36 -4.17
CA ALA A 27 4.22 -6.61 -3.06
C ALA A 27 3.28 -5.39 -2.93
N LYS A 28 2.00 -5.58 -3.26
CA LYS A 28 0.98 -4.56 -3.06
C LYS A 28 0.88 -4.32 -1.56
N HIS A 29 1.51 -3.24 -1.12
CA HIS A 29 1.45 -2.76 0.25
C HIS A 29 -0.04 -2.57 0.63
N ARG A 30 -0.48 -3.28 1.67
CA ARG A 30 -1.88 -3.27 2.09
C ARG A 30 -2.12 -2.00 2.90
N GLN A 31 -2.65 -0.99 2.25
CA GLN A 31 -2.96 0.30 2.87
C GLN A 31 -4.45 0.40 3.17
N THR A 32 -4.81 0.91 4.35
CA THR A 32 -6.20 1.23 4.72
C THR A 32 -6.38 2.73 4.72
N TYR A 33 -7.46 3.20 4.12
CA TYR A 33 -7.74 4.63 3.93
C TYR A 33 -9.12 5.01 4.44
N VAL A 34 -9.17 6.07 5.24
CA VAL A 34 -10.41 6.68 5.72
C VAL A 34 -10.41 8.15 5.36
N LEU A 35 -11.46 8.59 4.68
CA LEU A 35 -11.70 9.99 4.34
C LEU A 35 -12.78 10.54 5.26
N CYS A 36 -12.50 11.64 5.94
CA CYS A 36 -13.43 12.34 6.82
C CYS A 36 -13.70 13.75 6.29
N ARG A 37 -14.97 14.11 6.15
CA ARG A 37 -15.42 15.40 5.64
C ARG A 37 -16.28 16.13 6.66
N ASN A 38 -16.08 17.44 6.75
CA ASN A 38 -16.99 18.35 7.45
C ASN A 38 -17.13 19.63 6.61
N LYS A 39 -18.32 19.82 6.03
CA LYS A 39 -18.61 20.90 5.07
C LYS A 39 -17.62 20.85 3.90
N LYS A 40 -16.76 21.86 3.76
CA LYS A 40 -15.74 21.99 2.71
C LYS A 40 -14.35 21.51 3.12
N ILE A 41 -14.20 20.99 4.34
CA ILE A 41 -12.91 20.53 4.86
C ILE A 41 -12.85 19.01 4.78
N VAL A 42 -11.79 18.50 4.16
CA VAL A 42 -11.50 17.07 4.06
C VAL A 42 -10.23 16.78 4.86
N ARG A 43 -10.24 15.65 5.58
CA ARG A 43 -9.10 15.08 6.27
C ARG A 43 -9.02 13.60 5.94
N THR A 44 -7.81 13.08 5.85
CA THR A 44 -7.57 11.66 5.53
C THR A 44 -6.77 11.01 6.63
N ILE A 45 -7.09 9.75 6.91
CA ILE A 45 -6.33 8.88 7.79
C ILE A 45 -5.88 7.70 6.93
N ARG A 46 -4.59 7.38 6.97
CA ARG A 46 -3.99 6.27 6.23
C ARG A 46 -3.25 5.36 7.21
N VAL A 47 -3.45 4.07 7.10
CA VAL A 47 -2.63 3.06 7.77
C VAL A 47 -1.76 2.39 6.74
N GLU A 48 -0.46 2.53 6.92
CA GLU A 48 0.57 1.89 6.12
C GLU A 48 1.12 0.69 6.90
N VAL A 49 1.12 -0.51 6.31
CA VAL A 49 1.74 -1.70 6.89
C VAL A 49 3.03 -2.02 6.15
N GLU A 50 4.17 -1.85 6.82
CA GLU A 50 5.48 -2.13 6.24
C GLU A 50 5.56 -3.59 5.77
N SER A 51 6.04 -3.78 4.55
CA SER A 51 6.21 -5.11 3.97
C SER A 51 7.64 -5.58 4.27
N GLY A 52 7.79 -6.44 5.29
CA GLY A 52 9.07 -6.98 5.75
C GLY A 52 8.88 -8.03 6.85
N ASP A 53 9.97 -8.53 7.42
CA ASP A 53 9.94 -9.53 8.52
C ASP A 53 9.24 -9.00 9.78
N THR A 54 9.30 -7.68 9.99
CA THR A 54 8.57 -6.97 11.04
C THR A 54 7.28 -6.42 10.44
N GLN A 55 6.13 -6.91 10.92
CA GLN A 55 4.79 -6.44 10.51
C GLN A 55 4.43 -5.07 11.13
N SER A 56 5.41 -4.15 11.18
CA SER A 56 5.21 -2.80 11.68
C SER A 56 4.20 -2.04 10.83
N CYS A 57 3.47 -1.15 11.48
CA CYS A 57 2.50 -0.28 10.84
C CYS A 57 2.66 1.16 11.32
N GLU A 58 2.29 2.09 10.46
CA GLU A 58 2.26 3.51 10.73
C GLU A 58 0.87 4.07 10.39
N THR A 59 0.35 4.92 11.28
CA THR A 59 -0.91 5.66 11.07
C THR A 59 -0.58 7.11 10.79
N LEU A 60 -0.98 7.58 9.63
CA LEU A 60 -0.76 8.92 9.13
C LEU A 60 -2.09 9.67 9.11
N TYR A 61 -2.05 10.91 9.55
CA TYR A 61 -3.20 11.81 9.54
C TYR A 61 -2.88 13.07 8.75
N THR A 62 -3.69 13.32 7.73
CA THR A 62 -3.55 14.50 6.86
C THR A 62 -4.48 15.61 7.31
N LYS A 63 -3.91 16.78 7.57
CA LYS A 63 -4.68 17.99 7.88
C LYS A 63 -4.15 19.15 7.03
N GLY A 64 -5.00 19.68 6.14
CA GLY A 64 -4.62 20.80 5.26
C GLY A 64 -3.51 20.45 4.27
N GLY A 65 -3.49 19.20 3.77
CA GLY A 65 -2.46 18.71 2.85
C GLY A 65 -1.14 18.30 3.50
N VAL A 66 -1.03 18.39 4.83
CA VAL A 66 0.18 17.96 5.56
C VAL A 66 -0.10 16.65 6.28
N ASP A 67 0.65 15.62 5.92
CA ASP A 67 0.66 14.31 6.58
C ASP A 67 1.46 14.39 7.88
N ARG A 68 0.91 13.81 8.95
CA ARG A 68 1.58 13.66 10.25
C ARG A 68 1.45 12.24 10.73
N SER A 69 2.57 11.63 11.13
CA SER A 69 2.55 10.37 11.87
C SER A 69 1.90 10.60 13.23
N VAL A 70 0.83 9.86 13.50
CA VAL A 70 0.03 9.96 14.73
C VAL A 70 0.06 8.68 15.56
N GLY A 71 0.72 7.64 15.04
CA GLY A 71 0.96 6.41 15.77
C GLY A 71 1.74 5.42 14.93
N SER A 72 2.55 4.60 15.59
CA SER A 72 3.21 3.44 15.01
C SER A 72 3.00 2.23 15.92
N GLY A 73 3.07 1.04 15.35
CA GLY A 73 2.90 -0.19 16.10
C GLY A 73 3.58 -1.36 15.42
N ILE A 74 3.87 -2.40 16.19
CA ILE A 74 4.46 -3.65 15.68
C ILE A 74 3.38 -4.56 15.05
N ASN A 75 2.11 -4.29 15.34
CA ASN A 75 0.97 -5.08 14.88
C ASN A 75 -0.06 -4.17 14.21
N ASN A 76 -0.62 -4.64 13.10
CA ASN A 76 -1.67 -3.95 12.36
C ASN A 76 -2.88 -3.55 13.25
N SER A 77 -3.25 -4.38 14.23
CA SER A 77 -4.35 -4.10 15.16
C SER A 77 -4.15 -2.81 15.97
N SER A 78 -2.90 -2.48 16.32
CA SER A 78 -2.58 -1.25 17.05
C SER A 78 -2.82 -0.01 16.19
N CYS A 79 -2.41 -0.02 14.93
CA CYS A 79 -2.67 1.10 14.01
C CYS A 79 -4.14 1.25 13.68
N MET A 80 -4.86 0.14 13.48
CA MET A 80 -6.30 0.16 13.29
C MET A 80 -7.03 0.75 14.50
N ARG A 81 -6.56 0.49 15.72
CA ARG A 81 -7.11 1.10 16.94
C ARG A 81 -6.89 2.62 16.96
N VAL A 82 -5.69 3.09 16.63
CA VAL A 82 -5.39 4.54 16.54
C VAL A 82 -6.29 5.19 15.49
N MET A 83 -6.39 4.61 14.31
CA MET A 83 -7.28 5.08 13.24
C MET A 83 -8.74 5.17 13.71
N ASN A 84 -9.26 4.13 14.36
CA ASN A 84 -10.64 4.10 14.86
C ASN A 84 -10.89 5.15 15.95
N ASN A 85 -9.91 5.39 16.83
CA ASN A 85 -10.03 6.44 17.84
C ASN A 85 -10.10 7.83 17.19
N ILE A 86 -9.25 8.10 16.18
CA ILE A 86 -9.27 9.37 15.45
C ILE A 86 -10.61 9.53 14.71
N LYS A 87 -11.05 8.48 14.03
CA LYS A 87 -12.36 8.44 13.35
C LYS A 87 -13.49 8.76 14.33
N GLY A 88 -13.57 8.06 15.46
CA GLY A 88 -14.61 8.27 16.46
C GLY A 88 -14.61 9.70 17.03
N ASN A 89 -13.43 10.28 17.28
CA ASN A 89 -13.32 11.67 17.72
C ASN A 89 -13.82 12.67 16.65
N LEU A 90 -13.54 12.40 15.36
CA LEU A 90 -14.03 13.23 14.27
C LEU A 90 -15.54 13.11 14.10
N GLU A 91 -16.09 11.89 14.16
CA GLU A 91 -17.53 11.64 14.09
C GLU A 91 -18.28 12.30 15.25
N ALA A 92 -17.75 12.21 16.48
CA ALA A 92 -18.28 12.94 17.64
C ALA A 92 -18.27 14.46 17.43
N ALA A 93 -17.32 14.99 16.67
CA ALA A 93 -17.25 16.39 16.25
C ALA A 93 -18.07 16.71 14.99
N SER A 94 -19.03 15.85 14.62
CA SER A 94 -19.91 16.01 13.44
C SER A 94 -19.19 15.95 12.10
N TRP A 95 -18.10 15.18 11.99
CA TRP A 95 -17.50 14.82 10.70
C TRP A 95 -18.12 13.53 10.16
N THR A 96 -18.23 13.42 8.84
CA THR A 96 -18.67 12.20 8.16
C THR A 96 -17.44 11.46 7.65
N CYS A 97 -17.18 10.25 8.16
CA CYS A 97 -16.03 9.43 7.77
C CYS A 97 -16.45 8.23 6.92
N LYS A 98 -15.67 7.93 5.87
CA LYS A 98 -15.91 6.84 4.92
C LYS A 98 -14.62 6.06 4.68
N ASP A 99 -14.71 4.73 4.75
CA ASP A 99 -13.62 3.83 4.37
C ASP A 99 -13.56 3.73 2.84
N ILE A 100 -12.39 4.00 2.28
CA ILE A 100 -12.12 3.98 0.84
C ILE A 100 -10.99 3.01 0.47
N THR A 101 -10.63 2.10 1.39
CA THR A 101 -9.56 1.10 1.24
C THR A 101 -9.69 0.25 -0.03
N ALA A 102 -10.90 0.05 -0.55
CA ALA A 102 -11.13 -0.72 -1.78
C ALA A 102 -10.84 0.04 -3.09
N LYS A 103 -10.64 1.36 -3.05
CA LYS A 103 -10.30 2.15 -4.24
C LYS A 103 -8.79 2.09 -4.46
N SER A 104 -8.37 1.34 -5.48
CA SER A 104 -6.97 1.21 -5.90
C SER A 104 -6.32 2.55 -6.29
N ASP A 105 -7.14 3.56 -6.59
CA ASP A 105 -6.72 4.91 -6.93
C ASP A 105 -7.34 5.92 -5.96
N ILE A 106 -6.66 6.13 -4.82
CA ILE A 106 -7.07 7.10 -3.81
C ILE A 106 -7.07 8.54 -4.37
N THR A 107 -6.23 8.82 -5.36
CA THR A 107 -6.17 10.12 -6.05
C THR A 107 -7.50 10.50 -6.68
N GLU A 108 -8.22 9.54 -7.28
CA GLU A 108 -9.52 9.78 -7.90
C GLU A 108 -10.65 9.79 -6.86
N ALA A 109 -10.51 9.05 -5.77
CA ALA A 109 -11.47 9.05 -4.66
C ALA A 109 -11.57 10.40 -3.94
N VAL A 110 -10.44 11.12 -3.82
CA VAL A 110 -10.40 12.44 -3.18
C VAL A 110 -10.98 13.53 -4.11
N LEU A 111 -10.90 13.34 -5.43
CA LEU A 111 -11.38 14.31 -6.43
C LEU A 111 -12.85 14.10 -6.83
N THR A 112 -13.35 12.86 -6.85
CA THR A 112 -14.73 12.54 -7.27
C THR A 112 -15.80 12.81 -6.21
N GLU A 113 -15.42 13.15 -4.96
CA GLU A 113 -16.36 13.58 -3.91
C GLU A 113 -16.30 15.11 -3.66
N ALA A 114 -15.66 15.87 -4.56
CA ALA A 114 -15.50 17.33 -4.47
C ALA A 114 -16.54 18.14 -5.28
N ASP A 115 -17.49 17.49 -5.95
CA ASP A 115 -18.62 18.13 -6.66
C ASP A 115 -19.85 18.29 -5.73
#